data_AF-A0A401TS10-F1
#
_entry.id   AF-A0A401TS10-F1
#
_cell.length_a   1.000
_cell.length_b   1.000
_cell.length_c   1.000
_cell.angle_alpha   90.00
_cell.angle_beta   90.00
_cell.angle_gamma   90.00
#
_symmetry.space_group_name_H-M   'P 1'
#
loop_
_entity.id
_entity.type
_entity.pdbx_description
1 polymer ?
#
loop_
_entity_poly.entity_id
_entity_poly.type
_entity_poly.pdbx_seq_one_letter_code
_entity_poly.pdbx_strand_id
1 'polypeptide(L)'
;MGNCRVDQCQGLTEKVTGNLSLSETDGIPLAGTSRWSELSDQERLNQNFHAYKIFSTYLRLYLNNVPDCGQYPRLPDSIMELYTQTESFVVLISQLTMAMGLPVPSVRVPNVDTPKDWDRKVWGHHLLVELSNWSLRSVRDFSKLKTNLSSNRARRNQLR
;
A
#
# COMPACT_ATOMS: atom_id res chain seq x y z
N MET A 1 -9.55 -7.65 22.78
CA MET A 1 -8.23 -7.15 22.35
C MET A 1 -8.44 -5.75 21.80
N GLY A 2 -7.95 -4.72 22.49
CA GLY A 2 -8.14 -3.33 22.07
C GLY A 2 -7.36 -3.04 20.80
N ASN A 3 -7.98 -2.36 19.84
CA ASN A 3 -7.34 -1.93 18.60
C ASN A 3 -6.16 -1.02 18.95
N CYS A 4 -4.95 -1.50 18.72
CA CYS A 4 -3.72 -0.71 18.81
C CYS A 4 -3.80 0.41 17.76
N ARG A 5 -3.95 1.66 18.20
CA ARG A 5 -3.92 2.80 17.28
C ARG A 5 -2.59 3.54 17.42
N VAL A 6 -1.87 3.68 16.30
CA VAL A 6 -0.51 4.26 16.25
C VAL A 6 -0.51 5.76 16.59
N ASP A 7 -1.61 6.46 16.35
CA ASP A 7 -1.85 7.84 16.79
C ASP A 7 -1.71 8.00 18.32
N GLN A 8 -2.25 7.06 19.11
CA GLN A 8 -2.19 7.08 20.57
C GLN A 8 -0.76 6.90 21.09
N CYS A 9 0.04 6.05 20.42
CA CYS A 9 1.47 5.89 20.72
C CYS A 9 2.27 7.18 20.57
N GLN A 10 1.83 8.05 19.67
CA GLN A 10 2.57 9.23 19.25
C GLN A 10 2.08 10.51 19.92
N GLY A 11 1.03 10.42 20.74
CA GLY A 11 0.35 11.59 21.32
C GLY A 11 -0.43 12.40 20.29
N LEU A 12 -0.71 11.81 19.11
CA LEU A 12 -1.52 12.44 18.08
C LEU A 12 -2.99 12.31 18.46
N THR A 13 -3.72 13.42 18.41
CA THR A 13 -5.18 13.43 18.62
C THR A 13 -5.89 13.64 17.28
N GLU A 14 -7.14 13.17 17.15
CA GLU A 14 -7.96 13.39 15.93
C GLU A 14 -8.04 14.87 15.51
N LYS A 15 -7.94 15.81 16.46
CA LYS A 15 -7.92 17.25 16.19
C LYS A 15 -6.63 17.72 15.49
N VAL A 16 -5.51 17.04 15.73
CA VAL A 16 -4.21 17.35 15.12
C VAL A 16 -4.11 16.67 13.76
N THR A 17 -4.55 15.42 13.63
CA THR A 17 -4.45 14.65 12.38
C THR A 17 -5.54 15.00 11.36
N GLY A 18 -6.73 15.42 11.81
CA GLY A 18 -7.85 15.79 10.93
C GLY A 18 -7.61 17.04 10.06
N ASN A 19 -6.61 17.86 10.39
CA ASN A 19 -6.25 19.07 9.65
C ASN A 19 -4.94 18.94 8.84
N LEU A 20 -4.26 17.79 8.90
CA LEU A 20 -3.00 17.56 8.18
C LEU A 20 -3.31 17.03 6.79
N SER A 21 -3.54 17.95 5.86
CA SER A 21 -3.63 17.65 4.43
C SER A 21 -2.21 17.51 3.86
N LEU A 22 -1.66 16.29 3.88
CA LEU A 22 -0.50 15.95 3.05
C LEU A 22 -1.05 15.52 1.67
N SER A 23 -0.52 16.15 0.62
CA SER A 23 -1.00 15.95 -0.74
C SER A 23 -0.08 14.99 -1.50
N GLU A 24 -0.37 14.64 -2.76
CA GLU A 24 0.55 13.86 -3.62
C GLU A 24 2.01 14.38 -3.61
N THR A 25 2.22 15.64 -3.21
CA THR A 25 3.52 16.28 -2.97
C THR A 25 4.45 15.52 -2.03
N ASP A 26 3.91 14.77 -1.07
CA ASP A 26 4.72 14.02 -0.09
C ASP A 26 5.03 12.59 -0.56
N GLY A 27 4.63 12.26 -1.79
CA GLY A 27 4.90 10.99 -2.45
C GLY A 27 4.12 9.78 -1.92
N ILE A 28 3.32 9.96 -0.85
CA ILE A 28 2.42 8.91 -0.34
C ILE A 28 1.29 8.71 -1.36
N PRO A 29 1.09 7.49 -1.89
CA PRO A 29 0.02 7.22 -2.85
C PRO A 29 -1.35 7.42 -2.21
N LEU A 30 -2.21 8.23 -2.83
CA LEU A 30 -3.59 8.43 -2.37
C LEU A 30 -4.53 7.36 -2.94
N ALA A 31 -5.39 6.78 -2.10
CA ALA A 31 -6.31 5.73 -2.55
C ALA A 31 -7.48 6.25 -3.43
N GLY A 32 -7.79 7.54 -3.34
CA GLY A 32 -8.91 8.16 -4.03
C GLY A 32 -8.78 8.14 -5.56
N THR A 33 -9.86 7.81 -6.27
CA THR A 33 -9.97 8.03 -7.72
C THR A 33 -11.41 8.31 -8.11
N SER A 34 -11.63 9.35 -8.91
CA SER A 34 -12.96 9.75 -9.40
C SER A 34 -13.47 8.86 -10.54
N ARG A 35 -12.60 8.10 -11.20
CA ARG A 35 -12.90 7.31 -12.41
C ARG A 35 -12.96 5.81 -12.15
N TRP A 36 -13.35 5.43 -10.93
CA TRP A 36 -13.22 4.05 -10.47
C TRP A 36 -13.98 3.02 -11.33
N SER A 37 -15.15 3.38 -11.86
CA SER A 37 -15.96 2.51 -12.74
C SER A 37 -15.35 2.30 -14.12
N GLU A 38 -14.41 3.16 -14.53
CA GLU A 38 -13.83 3.17 -15.87
C GLU A 38 -12.50 2.42 -15.94
N LEU A 39 -11.89 2.08 -14.80
CA LEU A 39 -10.60 1.41 -14.77
C LEU A 39 -10.68 0.01 -15.38
N SER A 40 -9.82 -0.22 -16.37
CA SER A 40 -9.50 -1.54 -16.94
C SER A 40 -8.77 -2.43 -15.93
N ASP A 41 -8.73 -3.74 -16.20
CA ASP A 41 -7.99 -4.70 -15.37
C ASP A 41 -6.51 -4.32 -15.27
N GLN A 42 -5.91 -3.85 -16.37
CA GLN A 42 -4.51 -3.41 -16.38
C GLN A 42 -4.30 -2.16 -15.53
N GLU A 43 -5.18 -1.17 -15.61
CA GLU A 43 -5.06 0.04 -14.78
C GLU A 43 -5.22 -0.28 -13.30
N ARG A 44 -6.17 -1.16 -12.94
CA ARG A 44 -6.34 -1.63 -11.55
C ARG A 44 -5.06 -2.28 -11.04
N LEU A 45 -4.53 -3.25 -11.76
CA LEU A 45 -3.31 -3.96 -11.37
C LEU A 45 -2.10 -3.03 -11.30
N ASN A 46 -1.94 -2.14 -12.30
CA ASN A 46 -0.83 -1.20 -12.34
C ASN A 46 -0.87 -0.21 -11.18
N GLN A 47 -2.03 0.37 -10.89
CA GLN A 47 -2.17 1.34 -9.80
C GLN A 47 -1.92 0.69 -8.44
N ASN A 48 -2.43 -0.53 -8.22
CA ASN A 48 -2.13 -1.28 -7.01
C ASN A 48 -0.63 -1.60 -6.93
N PHE A 49 -0.02 -2.17 -7.97
CA PHE A 49 1.41 -2.49 -7.97
C PHE A 49 2.28 -1.27 -7.66
N HIS A 50 1.97 -0.13 -8.28
CA HIS A 50 2.67 1.13 -8.07
C HIS A 50 2.55 1.60 -6.62
N ALA A 51 1.33 1.63 -6.07
CA ALA A 51 1.09 2.06 -4.70
C ALA A 51 1.83 1.19 -3.69
N TYR A 52 1.71 -0.14 -3.78
CA TYR A 52 2.38 -1.04 -2.84
C TYR A 52 3.91 -1.04 -2.97
N LYS A 53 4.46 -0.76 -4.15
CA LYS A 53 5.91 -0.53 -4.32
C LYS A 53 6.41 0.71 -3.61
N ILE A 54 5.61 1.78 -3.58
CA ILE A 54 5.94 3.00 -2.82
C ILE A 54 5.77 2.73 -1.32
N PHE A 55 4.65 2.13 -0.91
CA PHE A 55 4.41 1.78 0.49
C PHE A 55 5.51 0.90 1.07
N SER A 56 6.02 -0.09 0.33
CA SER A 56 7.08 -0.95 0.87
C SER A 56 8.38 -0.18 1.15
N THR A 57 8.75 0.73 0.26
CA THR A 57 9.90 1.62 0.47
C THR A 57 9.67 2.52 1.68
N TYR A 58 8.48 3.11 1.81
CA TYR A 58 8.18 4.04 2.89
C TYR A 58 8.04 3.34 4.24
N LEU A 59 7.47 2.14 4.27
CA LEU A 59 7.44 1.29 5.47
C LEU A 59 8.85 0.90 5.90
N ARG A 60 9.76 0.60 4.96
CA ARG A 60 11.17 0.34 5.27
C ARG A 60 11.85 1.57 5.88
N LEU A 61 11.55 2.76 5.36
CA LEU A 61 12.03 4.03 5.95
C LEU A 61 11.44 4.23 7.35
N TYR A 62 10.15 3.96 7.53
CA TYR A 62 9.46 4.10 8.82
C TYR A 62 9.97 3.09 9.85
N LEU A 63 10.35 1.87 9.44
CA LEU A 63 10.90 0.82 10.30
C LEU A 63 12.17 1.22 11.03
N ASN A 64 13.08 1.89 10.33
CA ASN A 64 14.31 2.44 10.92
C ASN A 64 14.03 3.52 11.97
N ASN A 65 12.76 3.92 12.07
CA ASN A 65 12.32 5.17 12.59
C ASN A 65 11.04 5.04 13.44
N VAL A 66 10.70 3.82 13.87
CA VAL A 66 9.51 3.57 14.70
C VAL A 66 9.70 4.26 16.06
N PRO A 67 8.74 5.05 16.54
CA PRO A 67 8.84 5.68 17.85
C PRO A 67 8.89 4.62 18.96
N ASP A 68 9.76 4.83 19.93
CA ASP A 68 9.71 4.05 21.17
C ASP A 68 8.39 4.38 21.89
N CYS A 69 7.59 3.33 22.11
CA CYS A 69 6.25 3.45 22.66
C CYS A 69 6.12 2.39 23.76
N GLY A 70 6.48 2.76 25.00
CA GLY A 70 6.41 1.86 26.15
C GLY A 70 5.03 1.26 26.41
N GLN A 71 3.96 1.93 25.97
CA GLN A 71 2.58 1.41 26.03
C GLN A 71 2.29 0.32 24.99
N TYR A 72 3.04 0.29 23.89
CA TYR A 72 2.89 -0.67 22.79
C TYR A 72 4.25 -1.22 22.35
N PRO A 73 4.88 -2.06 23.18
CA PRO A 73 6.25 -2.56 22.94
C PRO A 73 6.39 -3.40 21.66
N ARG A 74 5.28 -3.91 21.11
CA ARG A 74 5.23 -4.71 19.87
C ARG A 74 5.02 -3.87 18.60
N LEU A 75 5.01 -2.54 18.71
CA LEU A 75 4.82 -1.67 17.56
C LEU A 75 5.90 -1.91 16.48
N PRO A 76 7.22 -1.98 16.79
CA PRO A 76 8.23 -2.27 15.77
C PRO A 76 8.00 -3.59 15.04
N ASP A 77 7.68 -4.66 15.78
CA ASP A 77 7.40 -5.98 15.20
C ASP A 77 6.17 -5.94 14.28
N SER A 78 5.12 -5.23 14.69
CA SER A 78 3.88 -5.08 13.91
C SER A 78 4.12 -4.33 12.59
N ILE A 79 4.95 -3.27 12.63
CA ILE A 79 5.34 -2.56 11.41
C ILE A 79 6.23 -3.44 10.51
N MET A 80 7.08 -4.30 11.09
CA MET A 80 7.95 -5.21 10.34
C MET A 80 7.14 -6.29 9.62
N GLU A 81 6.12 -6.81 10.30
CA GLU A 81 5.15 -7.73 9.69
C GLU A 81 4.42 -7.04 8.54
N LEU A 82 3.92 -5.83 8.74
CA LEU A 82 3.21 -5.05 7.71
C LEU A 82 4.08 -4.76 6.49
N TYR A 83 5.36 -4.42 6.70
CA TYR A 83 6.35 -4.27 5.62
C TYR A 83 6.51 -5.58 4.83
N THR A 84 6.67 -6.70 5.52
CA THR A 84 6.85 -8.02 4.89
C THR A 84 5.61 -8.45 4.10
N GLN A 85 4.42 -8.22 4.65
CA GLN A 85 3.16 -8.46 3.96
C GLN A 85 3.04 -7.58 2.71
N THR A 86 3.42 -6.30 2.79
CA THR A 86 3.40 -5.35 1.67
C THR A 86 4.33 -5.80 0.54
N GLU A 87 5.58 -6.18 0.84
CA GLU A 87 6.51 -6.72 -0.16
C GLU A 87 6.00 -8.02 -0.81
N SER A 88 5.42 -8.91 -0.01
CA SER A 88 4.82 -10.14 -0.51
C SER A 88 3.65 -9.84 -1.45
N PHE A 89 2.84 -8.85 -1.12
CA PHE A 89 1.70 -8.45 -1.93
C PHE A 89 2.11 -7.87 -3.28
N VAL A 90 3.19 -7.09 -3.34
CA VAL A 90 3.78 -6.63 -4.61
C VAL A 90 4.14 -7.81 -5.52
N VAL A 91 4.75 -8.86 -4.97
CA VAL A 91 5.07 -10.08 -5.73
C VAL A 91 3.81 -10.78 -6.22
N LEU A 92 2.79 -10.90 -5.38
CA LEU A 92 1.50 -11.51 -5.75
C LEU A 92 0.79 -10.73 -6.85
N ILE A 93 0.79 -9.40 -6.80
CA ILE A 93 0.21 -8.56 -7.86
C ILE A 93 0.96 -8.75 -9.18
N SER A 94 2.30 -8.81 -9.14
CA SER A 94 3.12 -9.10 -10.32
C SER A 94 2.77 -10.46 -10.94
N GLN A 95 2.66 -11.51 -10.11
CA GLN A 95 2.28 -12.85 -10.55
C GLN A 95 0.88 -12.88 -11.16
N LEU A 96 -0.09 -12.21 -10.53
CA LEU A 96 -1.44 -12.08 -11.05
C LEU A 96 -1.46 -11.35 -12.41
N THR A 97 -0.70 -10.26 -12.51
CA THR A 97 -0.57 -9.46 -13.75
C THR A 97 -0.03 -10.33 -14.89
N MET A 98 1.04 -11.09 -14.64
CA MET A 98 1.59 -12.04 -15.61
C MET A 98 0.59 -13.15 -15.96
N ALA A 99 -0.13 -13.70 -14.97
CA ALA A 99 -1.12 -14.74 -15.19
C ALA A 99 -2.30 -14.27 -16.07
N MET A 100 -2.62 -12.97 -16.00
CA MET A 100 -3.61 -12.32 -16.86
C MET A 100 -3.06 -11.93 -18.24
N GLY A 101 -1.79 -12.23 -18.54
CA GLY A 101 -1.14 -11.90 -19.80
C GLY A 101 -0.83 -10.42 -19.98
N LEU A 102 -0.77 -9.67 -18.87
CA LEU A 102 -0.49 -8.25 -18.86
C LEU A 102 0.98 -7.99 -18.52
N PRO A 103 1.58 -6.90 -19.03
CA PRO A 103 2.95 -6.53 -18.68
C PRO A 103 3.01 -6.03 -17.23
N VAL A 104 4.00 -6.52 -16.48
CA VAL A 104 4.27 -6.01 -15.13
C VAL A 104 4.89 -4.61 -15.25
N PRO A 105 4.32 -3.59 -14.59
CA PRO A 105 4.81 -2.22 -14.69
C PRO A 105 6.17 -2.07 -14.01
N SER A 106 7.05 -1.26 -14.60
CA SER A 106 8.26 -0.78 -13.95
C SER A 106 7.93 0.46 -13.13
N VAL A 107 8.23 0.43 -11.83
CA VAL A 107 7.94 1.54 -10.91
C VAL A 107 9.25 2.19 -10.52
N ARG A 108 9.39 3.49 -10.83
CA ARG A 108 10.43 4.32 -10.24
C ARG A 108 9.93 4.81 -8.89
N VAL A 109 10.46 4.23 -7.82
CA VAL A 109 10.14 4.70 -6.49
C VAL A 109 10.85 6.05 -6.25
N PRO A 110 10.14 7.10 -5.81
CA PRO A 110 10.77 8.37 -5.47
C PRO A 110 11.84 8.17 -4.39
N ASN A 111 12.97 8.86 -4.52
CA ASN A 111 13.94 8.93 -3.43
C ASN A 111 13.36 9.87 -2.37
N VAL A 112 12.99 9.35 -1.21
CA VAL A 112 12.36 10.12 -0.15
C VAL A 112 13.28 10.17 1.05
N ASP A 113 13.68 11.39 1.39
CA ASP A 113 14.40 11.67 2.62
C ASP A 113 13.45 11.51 3.80
N THR A 114 13.96 10.98 4.91
CA THR A 114 13.16 10.83 6.13
C THR A 114 12.76 12.23 6.65
N PRO A 115 11.47 12.50 6.91
CA PRO A 115 11.05 13.77 7.53
C PRO A 115 11.68 13.98 8.91
N LYS A 116 11.88 15.24 9.34
CA LYS A 116 12.41 15.58 10.68
C LYS A 116 11.39 15.27 11.80
N ASP A 117 11.82 15.30 13.06
CA ASP A 117 11.21 14.58 14.21
C ASP A 117 9.68 14.68 14.42
N TRP A 118 9.06 15.87 14.32
CA TRP A 118 7.59 16.00 14.46
C TRP A 118 6.85 15.55 13.20
N ASP A 119 7.37 15.94 12.04
CA ASP A 119 6.86 15.57 10.73
C ASP A 119 6.91 14.04 10.54
N ARG A 120 7.86 13.36 11.18
CA ARG A 120 8.03 11.91 11.11
C ARG A 120 6.90 11.12 11.76
N LYS A 121 6.39 11.57 12.91
CA LYS A 121 5.26 10.89 13.59
C LYS A 121 3.99 11.03 12.76
N VAL A 122 3.70 12.26 12.34
CA VAL A 122 2.57 12.59 11.47
C VAL A 122 2.65 11.83 10.15
N TRP A 123 3.82 11.81 9.52
CA TRP A 123 4.06 11.11 8.27
C TRP A 123 3.87 9.60 8.42
N GLY A 124 4.40 8.99 9.48
CA GLY A 124 4.21 7.58 9.77
C GLY A 124 2.74 7.22 10.02
N HIS A 125 2.00 8.07 10.75
CA HIS A 125 0.56 7.88 10.93
C HIS A 125 -0.18 7.95 9.58
N HIS A 126 0.11 8.96 8.76
CA HIS A 126 -0.55 9.14 7.47
C HIS A 126 -0.23 7.99 6.50
N LEU A 127 1.02 7.52 6.46
CA LEU A 127 1.46 6.36 5.71
C LEU A 127 0.57 5.13 6.02
N LEU A 128 0.32 4.88 7.30
CA LEU A 128 -0.50 3.74 7.74
C LEU A 128 -1.98 3.94 7.42
N VAL A 129 -2.49 5.16 7.53
CA VAL A 129 -3.87 5.50 7.13
C VAL A 129 -4.08 5.28 5.64
N GLU A 130 -3.19 5.78 4.79
CA GLU A 130 -3.32 5.59 3.34
C GLU A 130 -3.09 4.14 2.93
N LEU A 131 -2.17 3.41 3.58
CA LEU A 131 -2.04 1.98 3.35
C LEU A 131 -3.34 1.22 3.70
N SER A 132 -4.00 1.59 4.79
CA SER A 132 -5.32 1.05 5.15
C SER A 132 -6.37 1.38 4.07
N ASN A 133 -6.41 2.63 3.58
CA ASN A 133 -7.33 3.03 2.51
C ASN A 133 -7.07 2.27 1.21
N TRP A 134 -5.79 2.09 0.85
CA TRP A 134 -5.39 1.28 -0.29
C TRP A 134 -5.77 -0.19 -0.13
N SER A 135 -5.68 -0.76 1.07
CA SER A 135 -6.11 -2.16 1.29
C SER A 135 -7.60 -2.36 0.96
N LEU A 136 -8.46 -1.43 1.37
CA LEU A 136 -9.89 -1.45 1.05
C LEU A 136 -10.14 -1.26 -0.45
N ARG A 137 -9.41 -0.33 -1.06
CA ARG A 137 -9.45 -0.10 -2.50
C ARG A 137 -9.02 -1.34 -3.30
N SER A 138 -7.95 -2.02 -2.90
CA SER A 138 -7.42 -3.22 -3.55
C SER A 138 -8.43 -4.36 -3.56
N VAL A 139 -9.12 -4.59 -2.44
CA VAL A 139 -10.21 -5.58 -2.37
C VAL A 139 -11.25 -5.29 -3.43
N ARG A 140 -11.66 -4.02 -3.56
CA ARG A 140 -12.65 -3.58 -4.54
C ARG A 140 -12.14 -3.75 -5.97
N ASP A 141 -10.91 -3.34 -6.25
CA ASP A 141 -10.28 -3.48 -7.56
C ASP A 141 -10.17 -4.95 -7.99
N PHE A 142 -9.70 -5.82 -7.10
CA PHE A 142 -9.52 -7.23 -7.40
C PHE A 142 -10.85 -7.97 -7.58
N SER A 143 -11.91 -7.56 -6.86
CA SER A 143 -13.26 -8.08 -7.08
C SER A 143 -13.84 -7.75 -8.47
N LYS A 144 -13.28 -6.74 -9.17
CA LYS A 144 -13.71 -6.31 -10.50
C LYS A 144 -12.88 -6.88 -11.64
N LEU A 145 -11.76 -7.55 -11.34
CA LEU A 145 -10.92 -8.15 -12.36
C LEU A 145 -11.72 -9.19 -13.13
N LYS A 146 -11.74 -9.06 -14.46
CA LYS A 146 -12.36 -10.08 -15.31
C LYS A 146 -11.36 -11.22 -15.45
N THR A 147 -11.67 -12.36 -14.85
CA THR A 147 -10.82 -13.56 -14.94
C THR A 147 -10.73 -14.06 -16.38
N ASN A 148 -9.67 -13.67 -17.09
CA ASN A 148 -9.23 -14.33 -18.32
C ASN A 148 -8.38 -15.58 -18.05
N LEU A 149 -8.25 -16.00 -16.78
CA LEU A 149 -7.45 -17.15 -16.34
C LEU A 149 -7.91 -18.48 -16.99
N SER A 150 -9.12 -18.54 -17.54
CA SER A 150 -9.68 -19.70 -18.24
C SER A 150 -9.29 -19.81 -19.72
N SER A 151 -8.97 -18.69 -20.41
CA SER A 151 -8.72 -18.71 -21.86
C SER A 151 -7.34 -19.28 -22.22
N ASN A 152 -6.35 -19.14 -21.34
CA ASN A 152 -5.01 -19.73 -21.52
C ASN A 152 -5.00 -21.26 -21.31
N ARG A 153 -5.92 -21.82 -20.52
CA ARG A 153 -6.06 -23.28 -20.34
C ARG A 153 -6.69 -23.94 -21.58
N ALA A 154 -7.63 -23.26 -22.23
CA ALA A 154 -8.24 -23.72 -23.47
C ALA A 154 -7.25 -23.73 -24.65
N ARG A 155 -6.36 -22.73 -24.76
CA ARG A 155 -5.33 -22.69 -25.80
C ARG A 155 -4.25 -23.78 -25.66
N ARG A 156 -3.86 -24.17 -24.44
CA ARG A 156 -2.90 -25.26 -24.22
C ARG A 156 -3.44 -26.64 -24.61
N ASN A 157 -4.75 -26.84 -24.56
CA ASN A 157 -5.37 -28.11 -24.92
C ASN A 157 -5.64 -28.27 -26.43
N GLN A 158 -5.45 -27.22 -27.24
CA GLN A 158 -5.59 -27.27 -28.70
C GLN A 158 -4.24 -27.44 -29.44
N LEU A 159 -3.13 -27.50 -28.70
CA LEU A 159 -1.78 -27.71 -29.24
C LEU A 159 -1.20 -29.07 -28.80
N ARG A 160 -2.06 -29.99 -28.35
CA ARG A 160 -1.71 -31.36 -27.98
C ARG A 160 -2.42 -32.35 -28.90
#